data_AF-A0A962SKR4-F1
#
_entry.id   AF-A0A962SKR4-F1
#
_cell.length_a   1.000
_cell.length_b   1.000
_cell.length_c   1.000
_cell.angle_alpha   90.00
_cell.angle_beta   90.00
_cell.angle_gamma   90.00
#
_symmetry.space_group_name_H-M   'P 1'
#
loop_
_entity.id
_entity.type
_entity.pdbx_description
1 polymer ?
#
loop_
_entity_poly.entity_id
_entity_poly.type
_entity_poly.pdbx_seq_one_letter_code
_entity_poly.pdbx_strand_id
1 'polypeptide(L)'
;YRRDLVRMLYHEGNHLCPICEASGRCELQAMGYRLGITQATKYPYLQPVRPVDASHPDIVLDTNRCILCGRCIRASRDIDKKHVFEYVGRGIRKRVGVNGYNLADTDIALSDRAIDLATCPVGCIIQKGRGFFAPIGERQFDKRPITLGILPVKERSEQ
;
A
#
# COMPACT_ATOMS: atom_id res chain seq x y z
N TYR A 1 -15.06 -3.88 -14.98
CA TYR A 1 -13.61 -4.18 -15.12
C TYR A 1 -12.76 -3.55 -14.01
N ARG A 2 -12.49 -2.23 -14.00
CA ARG A 2 -11.63 -1.60 -12.96
C ARG A 2 -12.11 -1.83 -11.52
N ARG A 3 -13.44 -1.79 -11.32
CA ARG A 3 -14.08 -2.08 -10.02
C ARG A 3 -13.76 -3.49 -9.51
N ASP A 4 -13.74 -4.49 -10.39
CA ASP A 4 -13.48 -5.87 -9.99
C ASP A 4 -12.01 -6.11 -9.67
N LEU A 5 -11.09 -5.46 -10.39
CA LEU A 5 -9.66 -5.50 -10.06
C LEU A 5 -9.38 -4.91 -8.67
N VAL A 6 -9.96 -3.75 -8.37
CA VAL A 6 -9.81 -3.14 -7.04
C VAL A 6 -10.41 -4.04 -5.96
N ARG A 7 -11.58 -4.64 -6.20
CA ARG A 7 -12.15 -5.64 -5.29
C ARG A 7 -11.20 -6.82 -5.08
N MET A 8 -10.59 -7.38 -6.13
CA MET A 8 -9.64 -8.48 -5.99
C MET A 8 -8.45 -8.10 -5.09
N LEU A 9 -7.91 -6.89 -5.23
CA LEU A 9 -6.84 -6.41 -4.32
C LEU A 9 -7.32 -6.36 -2.86
N TYR A 10 -8.53 -5.88 -2.59
CA TYR A 10 -9.11 -5.91 -1.24
C TYR A 10 -9.24 -7.33 -0.65
N HIS A 11 -9.36 -8.37 -1.49
CA HIS A 11 -9.64 -9.75 -1.06
C HIS A 11 -8.38 -10.58 -0.90
N GLU A 12 -7.36 -10.27 -1.69
CA GLU A 12 -6.08 -10.95 -1.67
C GLU A 12 -5.32 -10.66 -0.37
N GLY A 13 -5.41 -9.43 0.15
CA GLY A 13 -4.80 -9.00 1.40
C GLY A 13 -5.78 -8.79 2.57
N ASN A 14 -5.22 -8.43 3.72
CA ASN A 14 -5.95 -8.07 4.94
C ASN A 14 -6.10 -6.55 5.05
N HIS A 15 -7.04 -5.98 4.29
CA HIS A 15 -7.26 -4.52 4.21
C HIS A 15 -8.25 -3.99 5.27
N LEU A 16 -7.91 -4.17 6.55
CA LEU A 16 -8.72 -3.76 7.70
C LEU A 16 -8.57 -2.25 7.98
N CYS A 17 -9.25 -1.43 7.19
CA CYS A 17 -9.14 0.04 7.22
C CYS A 17 -9.41 0.70 8.60
N PRO A 18 -10.35 0.21 9.45
CA PRO A 18 -10.62 0.84 10.74
C PRO A 18 -9.43 0.89 11.72
N ILE A 19 -8.48 -0.04 11.58
CA ILE A 19 -7.30 -0.16 12.45
C ILE A 19 -6.00 0.22 11.74
N CYS A 20 -6.08 0.62 10.47
CA CYS A 20 -4.91 0.86 9.63
C CYS A 20 -4.48 2.33 9.71
N GLU A 21 -3.24 2.59 10.10
CA GLU A 21 -2.64 3.94 10.14
C GLU A 21 -2.56 4.63 8.77
N ALA A 22 -2.65 3.88 7.67
CA ALA A 22 -2.68 4.44 6.31
C ALA A 22 -4.09 4.87 5.88
N SER A 23 -5.11 4.62 6.71
CA SER A 23 -6.49 5.04 6.43
C SER A 23 -6.56 6.55 6.23
N GLY A 24 -7.19 7.00 5.15
CA GLY A 24 -7.24 8.41 4.73
C GLY A 24 -6.03 8.89 3.92
N ARG A 25 -4.92 8.14 3.85
CA ARG A 25 -3.79 8.37 2.91
C ARG A 25 -3.51 7.20 1.96
N CYS A 26 -4.34 6.16 2.01
CA CYS A 26 -4.20 4.93 1.24
C CYS A 26 -4.85 5.09 -0.15
N GLU A 27 -4.07 4.92 -1.22
CA GLU A 27 -4.57 5.02 -2.60
C GLU A 27 -5.56 3.91 -2.92
N LEU A 28 -5.36 2.69 -2.41
CA LEU A 28 -6.32 1.58 -2.60
C LEU A 28 -7.68 1.94 -1.99
N GLN A 29 -7.67 2.54 -0.80
CA GLN A 29 -8.88 2.99 -0.11
C GLN A 29 -9.58 4.09 -0.90
N ALA A 30 -8.83 5.10 -1.34
CA ALA A 30 -9.36 6.19 -2.15
C ALA A 30 -9.93 5.69 -3.49
N MET A 31 -9.30 4.69 -4.11
CA MET A 31 -9.83 4.02 -5.30
C MET A 31 -11.12 3.23 -5.01
N GLY A 32 -11.22 2.62 -3.83
CA GLY A 32 -12.45 1.99 -3.33
C GLY A 32 -13.61 2.99 -3.28
N TYR A 33 -13.39 4.15 -2.65
CA TYR A 33 -14.36 5.24 -2.59
C TYR A 33 -14.72 5.77 -3.98
N ARG A 34 -13.72 6.06 -4.82
CA ARG A 34 -13.92 6.55 -6.20
C ARG A 34 -14.80 5.61 -7.03
N LEU A 35 -14.63 4.30 -6.86
CA LEU A 35 -15.36 3.30 -7.63
C LEU A 35 -16.69 2.91 -6.98
N GLY A 36 -17.08 3.55 -5.86
CA GLY A 36 -18.32 3.26 -5.14
C GLY A 36 -18.35 1.86 -4.53
N ILE A 37 -17.20 1.33 -4.09
CA ILE A 37 -17.09 0.04 -3.41
C ILE A 37 -17.44 0.27 -1.93
N THR A 38 -18.74 0.30 -1.65
CA THR A 38 -19.31 0.56 -0.31
C THR A 38 -19.82 -0.70 0.39
N GLN A 39 -19.93 -1.80 -0.35
CA GLN A 39 -20.47 -3.07 0.15
C GLN A 39 -19.37 -4.12 0.19
N ALA A 40 -19.61 -5.12 1.05
CA ALA A 40 -18.87 -6.37 0.98
C ALA A 40 -18.86 -6.90 -0.45
N THR A 41 -17.70 -7.38 -0.83
CA THR A 41 -17.40 -7.84 -2.16
C THR A 41 -18.01 -9.22 -2.41
N LYS A 42 -18.23 -9.55 -3.69
CA LYS A 42 -18.75 -10.87 -4.09
C LYS A 42 -17.71 -12.00 -3.99
N TYR A 43 -16.46 -11.67 -3.70
CA TYR A 43 -15.37 -12.64 -3.58
C TYR A 43 -15.16 -13.03 -2.12
N PRO A 44 -14.76 -14.28 -1.82
CA PRO A 44 -14.36 -14.65 -0.47
C PRO A 44 -13.02 -14.00 -0.10
N TYR A 45 -12.88 -13.56 1.16
CA TYR A 45 -11.58 -13.09 1.66
C TYR A 45 -10.62 -14.26 1.76
N LEU A 46 -9.39 -14.08 1.27
CA LEU A 46 -8.36 -15.13 1.38
C LEU A 46 -7.73 -15.21 2.77
N GLN A 47 -7.81 -14.12 3.54
CA GLN A 47 -7.29 -14.01 4.90
C GLN A 47 -5.86 -14.58 5.03
N PRO A 48 -4.90 -14.11 4.20
CA PRO A 48 -3.55 -14.64 4.26
C PRO A 48 -2.95 -14.44 5.66
N VAL A 49 -2.19 -15.45 6.10
CA VAL A 49 -1.41 -15.40 7.34
C VAL A 49 0.07 -15.31 6.94
N ARG A 50 0.53 -14.10 6.60
CA ARG A 50 1.94 -13.82 6.28
C ARG A 50 2.61 -13.24 7.53
N PRO A 51 3.86 -13.65 7.84
CA PRO A 51 4.61 -13.06 8.94
C PRO A 51 4.80 -11.57 8.70
N VAL A 52 4.59 -10.78 9.76
CA VAL A 52 4.92 -9.36 9.78
C VAL A 52 6.37 -9.26 10.20
N ASP A 53 7.18 -8.56 9.41
CA ASP A 53 8.58 -8.31 9.75
C ASP A 53 8.68 -6.97 10.47
N ALA A 54 8.88 -7.03 11.78
CA ALA A 54 9.08 -5.87 12.65
C ALA A 54 10.48 -5.85 13.28
N SER A 55 11.42 -6.61 12.70
CA SER A 55 12.80 -6.75 13.20
C SER A 55 13.56 -5.43 13.25
N HIS A 56 13.42 -4.59 12.21
CA HIS A 56 14.10 -3.30 12.12
C HIS A 56 13.62 -2.34 13.24
N PRO A 57 14.50 -1.59 13.92
CA PRO A 57 14.12 -0.74 15.06
C PRO A 57 13.02 0.28 14.74
N ASP A 58 13.04 0.83 13.51
CA ASP A 58 12.14 1.92 13.11
C ASP A 58 11.09 1.56 12.04
N ILE A 59 11.17 0.38 11.42
CA ILE A 59 10.37 0.04 10.23
C ILE A 59 9.67 -1.29 10.45
N VAL A 60 8.42 -1.38 10.00
CA VAL A 60 7.65 -2.62 9.93
C VAL A 60 7.19 -2.87 8.50
N LEU A 61 7.31 -4.12 8.06
CA LEU A 61 6.83 -4.61 6.77
C LEU A 61 5.67 -5.60 6.98
N ASP A 62 4.45 -5.15 6.73
CA ASP A 62 3.24 -5.97 6.75
C ASP A 62 2.81 -6.33 5.32
N THR A 63 3.31 -7.46 4.83
CA THR A 63 2.99 -7.95 3.47
C THR A 63 1.56 -8.47 3.31
N ASN A 64 0.76 -8.55 4.38
CA ASN A 64 -0.66 -8.85 4.26
C ASN A 64 -1.44 -7.68 3.66
N ARG A 65 -0.87 -6.46 3.66
CA ARG A 65 -1.50 -5.25 3.11
C ARG A 65 -0.90 -4.83 1.76
N CYS A 66 0.06 -5.59 1.24
CA CYS A 66 0.77 -5.27 0.00
C CYS A 66 -0.09 -5.57 -1.23
N ILE A 67 -0.19 -4.61 -2.15
CA ILE A 67 -0.87 -4.79 -3.45
C ILE A 67 0.10 -5.10 -4.61
N LEU A 68 1.34 -5.48 -4.28
CA LEU A 68 2.39 -5.86 -5.24
C LEU A 68 2.65 -4.81 -6.35
N CYS A 69 2.52 -3.51 -6.05
CA CYS A 69 2.69 -2.43 -7.05
C CYS A 69 4.14 -2.19 -7.52
N GLY A 70 5.13 -2.69 -6.77
CA GLY A 70 6.56 -2.59 -7.09
C GLY A 70 7.19 -1.20 -6.92
N ARG A 71 6.47 -0.24 -6.31
CA ARG A 71 7.00 1.13 -6.09
C ARG A 71 8.19 1.13 -5.12
N CYS A 72 8.13 0.36 -4.02
CA CYS A 72 9.24 0.23 -3.08
C CYS A 72 10.47 -0.45 -3.71
N ILE A 73 10.26 -1.49 -4.52
CA ILE A 73 11.33 -2.18 -5.27
C ILE A 73 12.04 -1.21 -6.21
N ARG A 74 11.28 -0.47 -7.02
CA ARG A 74 11.85 0.55 -7.93
C ARG A 74 12.56 1.66 -7.17
N ALA A 75 11.98 2.19 -6.09
CA ALA A 75 12.62 3.24 -5.29
C ALA A 75 13.95 2.75 -4.68
N SER A 76 13.94 1.56 -4.07
CA SER A 76 15.12 0.97 -3.44
C SER A 76 16.24 0.67 -4.45
N ARG A 77 15.88 0.26 -5.66
CA ARG A 77 16.83 -0.03 -6.75
C ARG A 77 17.33 1.24 -7.45
N ASP A 78 16.41 2.09 -7.88
CA ASP A 78 16.69 3.14 -8.85
C ASP A 78 17.11 4.44 -8.17
N ILE A 79 16.61 4.72 -6.94
CA ILE A 79 16.88 5.95 -6.20
C ILE A 79 17.86 5.68 -5.05
N ASP A 80 17.53 4.72 -4.18
CA ASP A 80 18.36 4.45 -3.00
C ASP A 80 19.64 3.66 -3.35
N LYS A 81 19.64 2.95 -4.49
CA LYS A 81 20.73 2.07 -4.96
C LYS A 81 21.11 0.94 -3.99
N LYS A 82 20.17 0.52 -3.14
CA LYS A 82 20.38 -0.52 -2.11
C LYS A 82 19.84 -1.89 -2.48
N HIS A 83 18.87 -1.94 -3.39
CA HIS A 83 18.24 -3.19 -3.83
C HIS A 83 17.66 -4.03 -2.66
N VAL A 84 17.13 -3.35 -1.64
CA VAL A 84 16.58 -4.01 -0.43
C VAL A 84 15.38 -4.86 -0.76
N PHE A 85 14.44 -4.33 -1.54
CA PHE A 85 13.18 -5.00 -1.83
C PHE A 85 13.21 -5.71 -3.18
N GLU A 86 12.68 -6.92 -3.23
CA GLU A 86 12.44 -7.68 -4.47
C GLU A 86 11.18 -8.55 -4.34
N TYR A 87 10.63 -9.03 -5.46
CA TYR A 87 9.59 -10.03 -5.41
C TYR A 87 10.15 -11.42 -5.14
N VAL A 88 9.56 -12.10 -4.15
CA VAL A 88 9.86 -13.50 -3.83
C VAL A 88 8.60 -14.35 -3.91
N GLY A 89 8.77 -15.65 -4.17
CA GLY A 89 7.65 -16.59 -4.33
C GLY A 89 7.01 -16.55 -5.72
N ARG A 90 5.92 -17.31 -5.90
CA ARG A 90 5.21 -17.47 -7.18
C ARG A 90 3.71 -17.55 -6.98
N GLY A 91 2.95 -17.14 -8.00
CA GLY A 91 1.48 -17.14 -7.97
C GLY A 91 0.93 -16.34 -6.78
N ILE A 92 -0.06 -16.89 -6.09
CA ILE A 92 -0.67 -16.27 -4.90
C ILE A 92 0.29 -16.15 -3.69
N ARG A 93 1.41 -16.89 -3.71
CA ARG A 93 2.47 -16.78 -2.69
C ARG A 93 3.50 -15.69 -3.00
N LYS A 94 3.35 -14.97 -4.12
CA LYS A 94 4.24 -13.86 -4.47
C LYS A 94 4.08 -12.74 -3.43
N ARG A 95 5.19 -12.29 -2.86
CA ARG A 95 5.25 -11.21 -1.88
C ARG A 95 6.48 -10.35 -2.09
N VAL A 96 6.50 -9.18 -1.45
CA VAL A 96 7.75 -8.43 -1.30
C VAL A 96 8.61 -9.14 -0.24
N GLY A 97 9.86 -9.41 -0.61
CA GLY A 97 10.91 -9.88 0.28
C GLY A 97 11.99 -8.81 0.44
N VAL A 98 12.95 -9.11 1.31
CA VAL A 98 14.11 -8.27 1.59
C VAL A 98 15.39 -8.99 1.18
N ASN A 99 16.48 -8.26 0.91
CA ASN A 99 17.81 -8.78 0.57
C ASN A 99 18.62 -9.23 1.81
N GLY A 100 17.93 -9.72 2.84
CA GLY A 100 18.49 -10.22 4.09
C GLY A 100 17.58 -11.31 4.67
N TYR A 101 17.91 -11.82 5.86
CA TYR A 101 17.04 -12.79 6.53
C TYR A 101 15.78 -12.12 7.08
N ASN A 102 15.93 -10.91 7.63
CA ASN A 102 14.85 -10.02 8.01
C ASN A 102 15.21 -8.56 7.66
N LEU A 103 14.29 -7.63 7.93
CA LEU A 103 14.46 -6.20 7.64
C LEU A 103 15.61 -5.55 8.42
N ALA A 104 15.91 -5.99 9.64
CA ALA A 104 17.04 -5.49 10.44
C ALA A 104 18.41 -5.88 9.88
N ASP A 105 18.49 -6.98 9.11
CA ASP A 105 19.73 -7.45 8.49
C ASP A 105 20.06 -6.74 7.17
N THR A 106 19.25 -5.74 6.78
CA THR A 106 19.43 -4.97 5.56
C THR A 106 20.00 -3.58 5.84
N ASP A 107 20.48 -2.89 4.80
CA ASP A 107 20.98 -1.53 4.87
C ASP A 107 19.87 -0.47 4.75
N ILE A 108 18.59 -0.87 4.89
CA ILE A 108 17.44 0.01 4.81
C ILE A 108 17.48 1.06 5.94
N ALA A 109 17.11 2.30 5.62
CA ALA A 109 17.04 3.39 6.57
C ALA A 109 15.73 4.18 6.42
N LEU A 110 15.31 4.88 7.48
CA LEU A 110 14.13 5.75 7.44
C LEU A 110 14.25 6.88 6.39
N SER A 111 15.47 7.28 6.04
CA SER A 111 15.75 8.30 5.01
C SER A 111 15.55 7.80 3.59
N ASP A 112 15.41 6.49 3.38
CA ASP A 112 15.35 5.91 2.05
C ASP A 112 14.02 6.23 1.37
N ARG A 113 14.10 6.51 0.07
CA ARG A 113 12.92 6.82 -0.75
C ARG A 113 11.95 5.66 -0.78
N ALA A 114 12.43 4.41 -0.67
CA ALA A 114 11.58 3.23 -0.56
C ALA A 114 10.67 3.22 0.69
N ILE A 115 11.07 3.92 1.76
CA ILE A 115 10.37 3.95 3.07
C ILE A 115 9.46 5.16 3.22
N ASP A 116 9.54 6.12 2.32
CA ASP A 116 8.65 7.26 2.27
C ASP A 116 7.17 6.82 2.20
N LEU A 117 6.33 7.45 3.02
CA LEU A 117 4.89 7.23 3.09
C LEU A 117 4.19 7.47 1.74
N ALA A 118 4.78 8.28 0.86
CA ALA A 118 4.28 8.51 -0.49
C ALA A 118 4.68 7.40 -1.50
N THR A 119 5.76 6.66 -1.23
CA THR A 119 6.25 5.61 -2.13
C THR A 119 5.38 4.36 -2.03
N CYS A 120 5.07 3.91 -0.82
CA CYS A 120 4.14 2.81 -0.61
C CYS A 120 2.69 3.34 -0.59
N PRO A 121 1.85 3.02 -1.60
CA PRO A 121 0.52 3.62 -1.75
C PRO A 121 -0.51 3.10 -0.73
N VAL A 122 -0.12 2.10 0.08
CA VAL A 122 -0.97 1.38 1.04
C VAL A 122 -0.20 1.22 2.36
N GLY A 123 -0.83 0.70 3.42
CA GLY A 123 -0.21 0.52 4.73
C GLY A 123 0.70 -0.70 4.86
N CYS A 124 1.48 -1.05 3.83
CA CYS A 124 2.40 -2.21 3.82
C CYS A 124 3.75 -1.91 4.48
N ILE A 125 4.32 -0.72 4.20
CA ILE A 125 5.55 -0.23 4.86
C ILE A 125 5.11 0.80 5.90
N ILE A 126 5.51 0.57 7.14
CA ILE A 126 5.07 1.31 8.32
C ILE A 126 6.31 1.89 9.02
N GLN A 127 6.26 3.17 9.34
CA GLN A 127 7.28 3.84 10.16
C GLN A 127 6.82 3.78 11.63
N LYS A 128 7.60 3.12 12.50
CA LYS A 128 7.27 2.99 13.93
C LYS A 128 7.20 4.37 14.58
N GLY A 129 6.22 4.55 15.48
CA GLY A 129 6.01 5.80 16.21
C GLY A 129 5.44 6.97 15.39
N ARG A 130 5.14 6.77 14.09
CA ARG A 130 4.57 7.82 13.21
C ARG A 130 3.14 7.54 12.75
N GLY A 131 2.50 6.48 13.24
CA GLY A 131 1.10 6.17 12.91
C GLY A 131 0.13 7.26 13.41
N PHE A 132 -1.03 7.38 12.75
CA PHE A 132 -2.13 8.27 13.16
C PHE A 132 -1.76 9.76 13.35
N PHE A 133 -0.75 10.24 12.63
CA PHE A 133 -0.22 11.60 12.76
C PHE A 133 -1.14 12.73 12.27
N ALA A 134 -2.15 12.41 11.45
CA ALA A 134 -3.08 13.40 10.90
C ALA A 134 -4.50 13.16 11.43
N PRO A 135 -5.19 14.20 11.95
CA PRO A 135 -6.55 14.07 12.44
C PRO A 135 -7.53 13.77 11.30
N ILE A 136 -8.64 13.10 11.64
CA ILE A 136 -9.72 12.82 10.69
C ILE A 136 -10.28 14.14 10.15
N GLY A 137 -10.52 14.21 8.84
CA GLY A 137 -10.88 15.43 8.12
C GLY A 137 -9.68 16.16 7.53
N GLU A 138 -8.46 15.87 8.00
CA GLU A 138 -7.23 16.48 7.49
C GLU A 138 -6.30 15.53 6.75
N ARG A 139 -6.69 14.25 6.66
CA ARG A 139 -5.92 13.24 5.94
C ARG A 139 -5.95 13.51 4.43
N GLN A 140 -4.93 13.03 3.73
CA GLN A 140 -4.69 13.35 2.31
C GLN A 140 -5.94 13.19 1.42
N PHE A 141 -6.64 12.06 1.54
CA PHE A 141 -7.82 11.74 0.75
C PHE A 141 -9.15 12.14 1.40
N ASP A 142 -9.14 12.68 2.62
CA ASP A 142 -10.32 13.35 3.19
C ASP A 142 -10.54 14.70 2.49
N LYS A 143 -9.45 15.46 2.28
CA LYS A 143 -9.49 16.80 1.67
C LYS A 143 -9.55 16.77 0.15
N ARG A 144 -8.92 15.77 -0.49
CA ARG A 144 -8.80 15.72 -1.96
C ARG A 144 -9.06 14.31 -2.48
N PRO A 145 -10.12 14.09 -3.27
CA PRO A 145 -10.33 12.78 -3.87
C PRO A 145 -9.22 12.47 -4.88
N ILE A 146 -8.91 11.18 -5.05
CA ILE A 146 -7.86 10.69 -5.97
C ILE A 146 -8.17 10.98 -7.47
N THR A 147 -9.33 11.57 -7.76
CA THR A 147 -9.79 11.96 -9.10
C THR A 147 -9.12 13.20 -9.68
N LEU A 148 -8.50 14.07 -8.86
CA LEU A 148 -7.95 15.35 -9.30
C LEU A 148 -6.75 15.28 -10.29
N GLY A 149 -6.34 14.08 -10.71
CA GLY A 149 -5.38 13.87 -11.80
C GLY A 149 -5.92 13.09 -13.01
N ILE A 150 -7.17 12.60 -12.98
CA ILE A 150 -7.81 11.89 -14.11
C ILE A 150 -9.30 12.20 -14.07
N LEU A 151 -9.69 13.30 -14.75
CA LEU A 151 -11.09 13.64 -15.01
C LEU A 151 -11.83 12.45 -15.65
N PRO A 152 -13.10 12.20 -15.28
CA PRO A 152 -13.91 11.19 -15.94
C PRO A 152 -14.04 11.51 -17.44
N VAL A 153 -14.00 10.48 -18.29
CA VAL A 153 -14.11 10.59 -19.76
C VAL A 153 -15.45 11.21 -20.21
N LYS A 154 -16.44 11.31 -19.32
CA LYS A 154 -17.81 11.75 -19.62
C LYS A 154 -18.03 13.26 -19.77
N GLU A 155 -17.02 14.10 -19.58
CA GLU A 155 -17.14 15.57 -19.74
C GLU A 155 -16.37 16.12 -20.96
N ARG A 156 -15.99 15.27 -21.91
CA ARG A 156 -15.25 15.67 -23.14
C ARG A 156 -16.13 15.83 -24.39
N SER A 157 -17.46 15.81 -24.26
CA SER A 157 -18.37 15.91 -25.41
C SER A 157 -19.27 17.16 -25.43
N GLU A 158 -19.05 18.15 -24.55
CA GLU A 158 -19.85 19.39 -24.56
C GLU A 158 -19.03 20.64 -24.19
N GLN A 159 -17.82 20.78 -24.75
CA GLN A 159 -17.12 22.07 -24.87
C GLN A 159 -16.42 22.17 -26.21
#